data_AF-A0A3D4JSN4-F1
#
_entry.id   AF-A0A3D4JSN4-F1
#
_cell.length_a   1.000
_cell.length_b   1.000
_cell.length_c   1.000
_cell.angle_alpha   90.00
_cell.angle_beta   90.00
_cell.angle_gamma   90.00
#
_symmetry.space_group_name_H-M   'P 1'
#
loop_
_entity.id
_entity.type
_entity.pdbx_description
1 polymer ?
#
loop_
_entity_poly.entity_id
_entity_poly.type
_entity_poly.pdbx_seq_one_letter_code
_entity_poly.pdbx_strand_id
1 'polypeptide(L)'
;NLESLHKWKNAETLIKNHHIIVYPRVFEGEKKDSEYLQHENISLINAPVIELSATEIRNMIKSGKNVRPMLPPEVFDYLDGSSFYK
;
A
#
# COMPACT_ATOMS: atom_id res chain seq x y z
N ASN A 1 -0.09 -7.69 -2.20
CA ASN A 1 -0.46 -7.58 -0.77
C ASN A 1 -1.31 -8.75 -0.30
N LEU A 2 -2.52 -8.99 -0.83
CA LEU A 2 -3.29 -10.19 -0.48
C LEU A 2 -2.63 -11.48 -1.03
N GLU A 3 -2.07 -11.42 -2.24
CA GLU A 3 -1.41 -12.58 -2.87
C GLU A 3 -0.31 -13.19 -2.01
N SER A 4 0.45 -12.39 -1.24
CA SER A 4 1.53 -12.89 -0.40
C SER A 4 1.09 -13.31 1.00
N LEU A 5 -0.21 -13.23 1.34
CA LEU A 5 -0.72 -13.54 2.68
C LEU A 5 -0.37 -14.96 3.13
N HIS A 6 -0.44 -15.95 2.23
CA HIS A 6 -0.04 -17.34 2.51
C HIS A 6 1.43 -17.49 2.92
N LYS A 7 2.29 -16.52 2.58
CA LYS A 7 3.72 -16.51 2.96
C LYS A 7 3.96 -15.89 4.33
N TRP A 8 2.94 -15.31 4.96
CA TRP A 8 3.08 -14.65 6.26
C TRP A 8 3.20 -15.70 7.36
N LYS A 9 4.00 -15.40 8.38
CA LYS A 9 4.10 -16.25 9.57
C LYS A 9 2.73 -16.36 10.23
N ASN A 10 2.25 -17.59 10.41
CA ASN A 10 0.95 -17.91 11.02
C ASN A 10 -0.26 -17.28 10.29
N ALA A 11 -0.24 -17.25 8.95
CA ALA A 11 -1.31 -16.68 8.13
C ALA A 11 -2.71 -17.22 8.49
N GLU A 12 -2.86 -18.53 8.69
CA GLU A 12 -4.13 -19.15 9.08
C GLU A 12 -4.67 -18.61 10.41
N THR A 13 -3.81 -18.47 11.43
CA THR A 13 -4.18 -17.91 12.73
C THR A 13 -4.60 -16.45 12.61
N LEU A 14 -3.93 -15.68 11.74
CA LEU A 14 -4.28 -14.29 11.48
C LEU A 14 -5.69 -14.19 10.87
N ILE A 15 -5.95 -14.98 9.82
CA ILE A 15 -7.24 -15.03 9.12
C ILE A 15 -8.36 -15.51 10.05
N LYS A 16 -8.09 -16.48 10.93
CA LYS A 16 -9.09 -17.00 11.87
C LYS A 16 -9.47 -15.99 12.96
N ASN A 17 -8.50 -15.24 13.46
CA ASN A 17 -8.69 -14.41 14.66
C ASN A 17 -8.95 -12.92 14.35
N HIS A 18 -8.74 -12.48 13.11
CA HIS A 18 -8.84 -11.06 12.74
C HIS A 18 -9.56 -10.88 11.41
N HIS A 19 -10.28 -9.76 11.32
CA HIS A 19 -10.86 -9.32 10.06
C HIS A 19 -9.82 -8.56 9.24
N ILE A 20 -9.57 -9.02 8.01
CA ILE A 20 -8.60 -8.45 7.08
C ILE A 20 -9.34 -7.66 6.02
N ILE A 21 -9.15 -6.34 6.05
CA ILE A 21 -9.72 -5.42 5.05
C ILE A 21 -8.67 -5.19 3.96
N VAL A 22 -9.04 -5.51 2.71
CA VAL A 22 -8.16 -5.42 1.55
C VAL A 22 -8.53 -4.19 0.74
N TYR A 23 -7.62 -3.21 0.73
CA TYR A 23 -7.75 -1.97 -0.04
C TYR A 23 -7.42 -2.21 -1.53
N PRO A 24 -8.20 -1.64 -2.48
CA PRO A 24 -7.96 -1.82 -3.91
C PRO A 24 -6.69 -1.11 -4.35
N ARG A 25 -5.92 -1.75 -5.24
CA ARG A 25 -4.70 -1.20 -5.83
C ARG A 25 -4.59 -1.63 -7.28
N VAL A 26 -4.16 -0.73 -8.17
CA VAL A 26 -3.81 -1.09 -9.56
C VAL A 26 -2.51 -1.89 -9.52
N PHE A 27 -2.51 -3.04 -10.18
CA PHE A 27 -1.32 -3.86 -10.40
C PHE A 27 -1.21 -4.14 -11.90
N GLU A 28 0.01 -4.08 -12.44
CA GLU A 28 0.32 -4.62 -13.75
C GLU A 28 0.51 -6.14 -13.61
N GLY A 29 -0.45 -6.92 -14.11
CA GLY A 29 -0.41 -8.39 -14.07
C GLY A 29 -1.78 -9.04 -13.95
N GLU A 30 -1.84 -10.35 -14.18
CA GLU A 30 -3.05 -11.13 -14.00
C GLU A 30 -3.47 -11.15 -12.53
N LYS A 31 -4.70 -10.73 -12.24
CA LYS A 31 -5.33 -10.99 -10.94
C LYS A 31 -5.51 -12.49 -10.82
N LYS A 32 -4.64 -13.16 -10.06
CA LYS A 32 -4.92 -14.52 -9.62
C LYS A 32 -6.09 -14.48 -8.65
N ASP A 33 -7.12 -15.24 -8.95
CA ASP A 33 -8.19 -15.51 -7.99
C ASP A 33 -7.55 -16.11 -6.74
N SER A 34 -7.56 -15.35 -5.66
CA SER A 34 -7.06 -15.82 -4.39
C SER A 34 -8.20 -16.58 -3.72
N GLU A 35 -7.96 -17.83 -3.33
CA GLU A 35 -8.87 -18.63 -2.51
C GLU A 35 -9.35 -17.87 -1.24
N TYR A 36 -8.52 -16.93 -0.78
CA TYR A 36 -8.83 -16.03 0.33
C TYR A 36 -9.96 -15.03 0.08
N LEU A 37 -10.35 -14.79 -1.19
CA LEU A 37 -11.49 -13.93 -1.53
C LEU A 37 -12.83 -14.49 -1.04
N GLN A 38 -12.89 -15.80 -0.76
CA GLN A 38 -14.10 -16.47 -0.28
C GLN A 38 -14.16 -16.61 1.25
N HIS A 39 -13.13 -16.17 1.97
CA HIS A 39 -13.07 -16.32 3.42
C HIS A 39 -13.87 -15.23 4.13
N GLU A 40 -14.71 -15.60 5.11
CA GLU A 40 -15.62 -14.66 5.83
C GLU A 40 -14.89 -13.49 6.51
N ASN A 41 -13.69 -13.74 7.03
CA ASN A 41 -12.85 -12.73 7.67
C ASN A 41 -12.04 -11.86 6.70
N ILE A 42 -12.23 -11.98 5.39
CA ILE A 42 -11.50 -11.18 4.39
C ILE A 42 -12.51 -10.38 3.58
N SER A 43 -12.39 -9.05 3.64
CA SER A 43 -13.30 -8.14 2.94
C SER A 43 -12.55 -7.22 1.98
N LEU A 44 -12.93 -7.27 0.71
CA LEU A 44 -12.46 -6.32 -0.29
C LEU A 44 -13.40 -5.13 -0.28
N ILE A 45 -12.84 -3.94 -0.08
CA ILE A 45 -13.63 -2.72 -0.05
C ILE A 45 -13.60 -2.02 -1.40
N ASN A 46 -14.72 -1.41 -1.77
CA ASN A 46 -14.77 -0.48 -2.88
C ASN A 46 -14.31 0.90 -2.39
N ALA A 47 -13.06 1.25 -2.67
CA ALA A 47 -12.46 2.51 -2.27
C ALA A 47 -11.74 3.15 -3.49
N PRO A 48 -11.52 4.49 -3.48
CA PRO A 48 -10.78 5.16 -4.53
C PRO A 48 -9.39 4.54 -4.71
N VAL A 49 -8.93 4.39 -5.95
CA VAL A 49 -7.59 3.85 -6.19
C VAL A 49 -6.58 4.99 -6.20
N ILE A 50 -5.51 4.82 -5.42
CA ILE A 50 -4.42 5.80 -5.34
C ILE A 50 -3.20 5.25 -6.09
N GLU A 51 -2.87 5.90 -7.20
CA GLU A 51 -1.68 5.62 -8.02
C GLU A 51 -0.48 6.44 -7.54
N LEU A 52 -0.02 6.13 -6.33
CA LEU A 52 1.14 6.76 -5.73
C LEU A 52 1.96 5.72 -4.97
N SER A 53 3.27 5.71 -5.17
CA SER A 53 4.20 4.87 -4.42
C SER A 53 5.29 5.68 -3.73
N ALA A 54 5.76 5.15 -2.59
CA ALA A 54 6.91 5.72 -1.90
C ALA A 54 8.18 5.71 -2.75
N THR A 55 8.32 4.75 -3.68
CA THR A 55 9.45 4.70 -4.61
C THR A 55 9.43 5.88 -5.58
N GLU A 56 8.27 6.19 -6.17
CA GLU A 56 8.11 7.35 -7.04
C GLU A 56 8.37 8.65 -6.29
N ILE A 57 7.80 8.81 -5.09
CA ILE A 57 8.03 10.00 -4.25
C ILE A 57 9.52 10.20 -3.98
N ARG A 58 10.24 9.16 -3.54
CA ARG A 58 11.69 9.26 -3.28
C ARG A 58 12.47 9.62 -4.55
N ASN A 59 12.11 9.07 -5.71
CA ASN A 59 12.75 9.39 -6.98
C ASN A 59 12.44 10.83 -7.42
N MET A 60 11.22 11.33 -7.18
CA MET A 60 10.84 12.72 -7.43
C MET A 60 11.63 13.69 -6.56
N ILE A 61 11.81 13.38 -5.26
CA ILE A 61 12.65 14.19 -4.35
C ILE A 61 14.09 14.25 -4.88
N LYS A 62 14.70 13.10 -5.22
CA LYS A 62 16.06 13.03 -5.79
C LYS A 62 16.22 13.80 -7.10
N SER A 63 15.16 13.87 -7.91
CA SER A 63 15.15 14.60 -9.18
C SER A 63 14.75 16.07 -9.02
N GLY A 64 14.62 16.58 -7.78
CA GLY A 64 14.27 17.98 -7.51
C GLY A 64 12.84 18.36 -7.90
N LYS A 65 11.94 17.38 -8.07
CA LYS A 65 10.53 17.62 -8.37
C LYS A 65 9.75 18.00 -7.12
N ASN A 66 8.75 18.86 -7.28
CA ASN A 66 7.85 19.25 -6.19
C ASN A 66 6.87 18.11 -5.84
N VAL A 67 7.01 17.55 -4.64
CA VAL A 67 6.16 16.46 -4.11
C VAL A 67 5.11 16.94 -3.11
N ARG A 68 5.02 18.25 -2.82
CA ARG A 68 4.07 18.83 -1.87
C ARG A 68 2.60 18.41 -2.07
N PRO A 69 2.04 18.35 -3.29
CA PRO A 69 0.64 17.94 -3.46
C PRO A 69 0.38 16.45 -3.23
N MET A 70 1.44 15.64 -3.10
CA MET A 70 1.35 14.18 -2.95
C MET A 70 1.47 13.73 -1.50
N LEU A 71 1.71 14.66 -0.57
CA LEU A 71 2.01 14.37 0.83
C LEU A 71 1.14 15.24 1.74
N PRO A 72 0.79 14.73 2.94
CA PRO A 72 0.28 15.59 4.00
C PRO A 72 1.26 16.74 4.29
N PRO A 73 0.76 17.96 4.60
CA PRO A 73 1.61 19.14 4.85
C PRO A 73 2.70 18.89 5.89
N GLU A 74 2.37 18.24 6.99
CA GLU A 74 3.29 17.97 8.11
C GLU A 74 4.43 17.03 7.70
N VAL A 75 4.15 16.09 6.79
CA VAL A 75 5.15 15.16 6.24
C VAL A 75 6.08 15.89 5.28
N PHE A 76 5.54 16.80 4.46
CA PHE A 76 6.34 17.61 3.56
C PHE A 76 7.30 18.52 4.33
N ASP A 77 6.80 19.23 5.35
CA ASP A 77 7.60 20.15 6.16
C ASP A 77 8.76 19.42 6.86
N TYR A 78 8.51 18.21 7.37
CA TYR A 78 9.54 17.35 7.95
C TYR A 78 10.61 16.95 6.92
N LEU A 79 10.20 16.59 5.69
CA LEU A 79 11.13 16.16 4.65
C LEU A 79 11.96 17.33 4.11
N ASP A 80 11.37 18.50 3.91
CA ASP A 80 12.05 19.68 3.37
C ASP A 80 13.17 20.18 4.31
N GLY A 81 12.87 20.21 5.62
CA GLY A 81 13.82 20.54 6.68
C GLY A 81 14.90 19.48 6.95
N SER A 82 14.89 18.35 6.21
CA SER A 82 15.82 17.23 6.40
C SER A 82 16.71 16.98 5.17
N SER A 83 17.69 16.07 5.30
CA SER A 83 18.47 15.53 4.18
C SER A 83 17.89 14.22 3.62
N PHE A 84 16.68 13.82 4.03
CA PHE A 84 16.11 12.54 3.61
C PHE A 84 15.81 12.53 2.11
N TYR A 85 16.30 11.47 1.45
CA TYR A 85 16.07 11.18 0.03
C TYR A 85 16.55 12.24 -0.96
N LYS A 86 17.36 13.21 -0.53
CA LYS A 86 18.11 14.12 -1.41
C LYS A 86 19.31 13.38 -2.02
#